data_AF-A0AAD7VYQ2-F1
#
_entry.id   AF-A0AAD7VYQ2-F1
#
_cell.length_a   1.000
_cell.length_b   1.000
_cell.length_c   1.000
_cell.angle_alpha   90.00
_cell.angle_beta   90.00
_cell.angle_gamma   90.00
#
_symmetry.space_group_name_H-M   'P 1'
#
loop_
_entity.id
_entity.type
_entity.pdbx_description
1 polymer ?
#
loop_
_entity_poly.entity_id
_entity_poly.type
_entity_poly.pdbx_seq_one_letter_code
_entity_poly.pdbx_strand_id
1 'polypeptide(L)'
;MSNVRQKRETTGVGRKASLLPDQALPTTDDANVASSTLDAPLLQSMMDSLKSDIFVKIDALSASLRSEISSVRQELKSSIEPLQRTVDAHEETVRDLERAATDHSTG
;
A
#
# COMPACT_ATOMS: atom_id res chain seq x y z
N MET A 1 9.59 12.44 -53.41
CA MET A 1 10.56 11.80 -54.33
C MET A 1 11.31 10.77 -53.48
N SER A 2 11.24 9.45 -53.66
CA SER A 2 10.93 8.64 -54.83
C SER A 2 10.56 7.22 -54.36
N ASN A 3 9.44 6.69 -54.84
CA ASN A 3 9.14 5.26 -54.77
C ASN A 3 9.76 4.60 -56.00
N VAL A 4 10.69 3.67 -55.81
CA VAL A 4 11.20 2.80 -56.87
C VAL A 4 11.40 1.40 -56.31
N ARG A 5 10.53 0.48 -56.73
CA ARG A 5 10.90 -0.93 -56.94
C ARG A 5 9.93 -1.59 -57.90
N GLN A 6 10.27 -1.49 -59.19
CA GLN A 6 9.81 -2.42 -60.22
C GLN A 6 10.83 -3.55 -60.34
N LYS A 7 10.36 -4.80 -60.31
CA LYS A 7 10.61 -5.80 -61.36
C LYS A 7 9.91 -7.11 -60.99
N ARG A 8 8.98 -7.53 -61.86
CA ARG A 8 8.51 -8.91 -61.98
C ARG A 8 9.12 -9.47 -63.27
N GLU A 9 9.85 -10.56 -63.17
CA GLU A 9 10.30 -11.47 -64.25
C GLU A 9 10.00 -12.88 -63.68
N THR A 10 8.92 -13.54 -64.09
CA THR A 10 8.72 -14.41 -65.27
C THR A 10 9.58 -15.68 -65.28
N THR A 11 8.95 -16.73 -65.84
CA THR A 11 9.49 -18.01 -66.32
C THR A 11 9.59 -19.19 -65.35
N GLY A 12 8.97 -20.31 -65.75
CA GLY A 12 9.16 -21.61 -65.13
C GLY A 12 7.99 -22.59 -65.30
N VAL A 13 7.47 -22.78 -66.51
CA VAL A 13 6.52 -23.87 -66.80
C VAL A 13 7.29 -25.19 -66.75
N GLY A 14 7.03 -25.98 -65.71
CA GLY A 14 7.54 -27.35 -65.55
C GLY A 14 6.43 -28.26 -65.06
N ARG A 15 5.54 -28.69 -65.97
CA ARG A 15 4.64 -29.83 -65.73
C ARG A 15 5.38 -31.10 -66.09
N LYS A 16 5.67 -32.00 -65.13
CA LYS A 16 5.63 -33.46 -65.32
C LYS A 16 5.58 -34.20 -63.98
N ALA A 17 4.85 -35.31 -64.03
CA ALA A 17 4.93 -36.51 -63.21
C ALA A 17 4.07 -36.60 -61.92
N SER A 18 2.94 -37.29 -62.12
CA SER A 18 2.57 -38.50 -61.38
C SER A 18 1.94 -38.38 -59.99
N LEU A 19 0.61 -38.51 -60.00
CA LEU A 19 -0.21 -38.96 -58.88
C LEU A 19 0.16 -40.39 -58.46
N LEU A 20 0.48 -40.60 -57.18
CA LEU A 20 0.21 -41.82 -56.41
C LEU A 20 0.02 -41.47 -54.91
N PRO A 21 -0.69 -42.31 -54.13
CA PRO A 21 -1.54 -41.87 -53.03
C PRO A 21 -0.91 -41.94 -51.64
N ASP A 22 -1.35 -41.00 -50.80
CA ASP A 22 -1.82 -41.20 -49.44
C ASP A 22 -1.04 -42.18 -48.53
N GLN A 23 -0.04 -41.65 -47.83
CA GLN A 23 0.26 -42.10 -46.46
C GLN A 23 0.62 -40.87 -45.62
N ALA A 24 -0.39 -40.32 -44.95
CA ALA A 24 -0.20 -39.37 -43.87
C ALA A 24 0.49 -40.06 -42.69
N LEU A 25 1.66 -39.54 -42.30
CA LEU A 25 2.31 -39.81 -41.03
C LEU A 25 1.36 -39.44 -39.87
N PRO A 26 1.29 -40.21 -38.78
CA PRO A 26 0.69 -39.73 -37.54
C PRO A 26 1.64 -38.67 -36.98
N THR A 27 1.31 -37.40 -37.19
CA THR A 27 1.93 -36.31 -36.42
C THR A 27 1.40 -36.45 -35.01
N THR A 28 2.24 -36.93 -34.11
CA THR A 28 1.99 -36.88 -32.67
C THR A 28 1.96 -35.42 -32.24
N ASP A 29 0.79 -34.80 -32.40
CA ASP A 29 0.34 -33.71 -31.56
C ASP A 29 0.19 -34.27 -30.16
N ASP A 30 1.24 -34.21 -29.35
CA ASP A 30 1.08 -34.25 -27.90
C ASP A 30 2.00 -33.20 -27.31
N ALA A 31 1.51 -31.97 -27.41
CA ALA A 31 1.90 -30.84 -26.61
C ALA A 31 1.68 -31.17 -25.12
N ASN A 32 2.64 -31.86 -24.51
CA ASN A 32 2.74 -31.97 -23.06
C ASN A 32 4.01 -31.28 -22.58
N VAL A 33 4.18 -30.03 -23.02
CA VAL A 33 4.95 -29.08 -22.22
C VAL A 33 4.07 -28.82 -21.01
N ALA A 34 4.42 -29.45 -19.89
CA ALA A 34 3.89 -29.15 -18.57
C ALA A 34 4.13 -27.66 -18.30
N SER A 35 3.23 -26.83 -18.84
CA SER A 35 3.18 -25.42 -18.55
C SER A 35 2.66 -25.36 -17.13
N SER A 36 3.56 -25.06 -16.19
CA SER A 36 3.22 -24.60 -14.86
C SER A 36 2.53 -23.24 -14.97
N THR A 37 1.39 -23.19 -15.65
CA THR A 37 0.50 -22.05 -15.70
C THR A 37 -0.07 -21.91 -14.31
N LEU A 38 0.48 -20.95 -13.56
CA LEU A 38 -0.17 -20.36 -12.42
C LEU A 38 -1.59 -19.95 -12.85
N ASP A 39 -2.58 -20.69 -12.37
CA ASP A 39 -3.97 -20.53 -12.78
C ASP A 39 -4.52 -19.19 -12.25
N ALA A 40 -5.27 -18.48 -13.08
CA ALA A 40 -5.78 -17.14 -12.76
C ALA A 40 -6.59 -17.08 -11.44
N PRO A 41 -7.42 -18.09 -11.08
CA PRO A 41 -8.12 -18.15 -9.80
C PRO A 41 -7.17 -18.23 -8.60
N LEU A 42 -6.03 -18.91 -8.73
CA LEU A 42 -5.03 -19.00 -7.66
C LEU A 42 -4.38 -17.64 -7.41
N LEU A 43 -4.00 -16.93 -8.47
CA LEU A 43 -3.48 -15.56 -8.35
C LEU A 43 -4.50 -14.62 -7.71
N GLN A 44 -5.76 -14.71 -8.13
CA GLN A 44 -6.83 -13.87 -7.58
C GLN A 44 -6.99 -14.12 -6.07
N SER A 45 -7.02 -15.38 -5.65
CA SER A 45 -7.08 -15.76 -4.23
C SER A 45 -5.90 -15.20 -3.42
N MET A 46 -4.68 -15.30 -3.95
CA MET A 46 -3.48 -14.74 -3.31
C MET A 46 -3.56 -13.21 -3.19
N MET A 47 -4.06 -12.52 -4.23
CA MET A 47 -4.25 -11.07 -4.20
C MET A 47 -5.30 -10.65 -3.18
N ASP A 48 -6.42 -11.37 -3.09
CA ASP A 48 -7.48 -11.09 -2.14
C ASP A 48 -7.01 -11.33 -0.70
N SER A 49 -6.24 -12.40 -0.46
CA SER A 49 -5.61 -12.66 0.84
C SER A 49 -4.64 -11.54 1.22
N LEU A 50 -3.75 -11.14 0.29
CA LEU A 50 -2.79 -10.06 0.56
C LEU A 50 -3.49 -8.73 0.84
N LYS A 51 -4.55 -8.42 0.08
CA LYS A 51 -5.37 -7.22 0.28
C LYS A 51 -6.03 -7.25 1.67
N SER A 52 -6.59 -8.38 2.07
CA SER A 52 -7.18 -8.58 3.40
C SER A 52 -6.15 -8.36 4.50
N ASP A 53 -4.97 -8.98 4.40
CA ASP A 53 -3.90 -8.85 5.38
C ASP A 53 -3.41 -7.41 5.52
N ILE A 54 -3.31 -6.68 4.40
CA ILE A 54 -2.95 -5.27 4.40
C ILE A 54 -4.00 -4.44 5.14
N PHE A 55 -5.29 -4.64 4.87
CA PHE A 55 -6.36 -3.91 5.57
C PHE A 55 -6.35 -4.21 7.07
N VAL A 56 -6.25 -5.48 7.47
CA VAL A 56 -6.19 -5.87 8.88
C VAL A 56 -5.00 -5.21 9.59
N LYS A 57 -3.82 -5.20 8.96
CA LYS A 57 -2.63 -4.55 9.54
C LYS A 57 -2.79 -3.02 9.63
N ILE A 58 -3.36 -2.38 8.61
CA ILE A 58 -3.62 -0.94 8.63
C ILE A 58 -4.60 -0.59 9.76
N ASP A 59 -5.67 -1.36 9.92
CA ASP A 59 -6.67 -1.12 10.96
C ASP A 59 -6.09 -1.31 12.36
N ALA A 60 -5.29 -2.37 12.55
CA ALA A 60 -4.60 -2.62 13.81
C ALA A 60 -3.61 -1.49 14.17
N LEU A 61 -2.79 -1.06 13.21
CA LEU A 61 -1.86 0.06 13.40
C LEU A 61 -2.61 1.37 13.69
N SER A 62 -3.70 1.64 12.97
CA SER A 62 -4.53 2.82 13.17
C SER A 62 -5.16 2.84 14.56
N ALA A 63 -5.63 1.68 15.05
CA ALA A 63 -6.16 1.53 16.40
C ALA A 63 -5.07 1.75 17.46
N SER A 64 -3.88 1.16 17.27
CA SER A 64 -2.74 1.34 18.19
C SER A 64 -2.34 2.81 18.30
N LEU A 65 -2.16 3.50 17.17
CA LEU A 65 -1.80 4.92 17.15
C LEU A 65 -2.85 5.80 17.83
N ARG A 66 -4.15 5.53 17.60
CA ARG A 66 -5.23 6.26 18.29
C ARG A 66 -5.17 6.05 19.80
N SER A 67 -4.88 4.83 20.24
CA SER A 67 -4.73 4.49 21.65
C SER A 67 -3.55 5.23 22.29
N GLU A 68 -2.38 5.19 21.65
CA GLU A 68 -1.17 5.88 22.13
C GLU A 68 -1.37 7.40 22.22
N ILE A 69 -1.96 8.01 21.19
CA ILE A 69 -2.31 9.44 21.20
C ILE A 69 -3.24 9.77 22.36
N SER A 70 -4.24 8.92 22.62
CA SER A 70 -5.15 9.11 23.74
C SER A 70 -4.43 9.01 25.09
N SER A 71 -3.51 8.05 25.25
CA SER A 71 -2.70 7.89 26.47
C SER A 71 -1.86 9.13 26.73
N VAL A 72 -1.08 9.57 25.75
CA VAL A 72 -0.21 10.75 25.87
C VAL A 72 -1.02 12.01 26.20
N ARG A 73 -2.18 12.20 25.57
CA ARG A 73 -3.07 13.33 25.89
C ARG A 73 -3.56 13.28 27.34
N GLN A 74 -3.93 12.11 27.83
CA GLN A 74 -4.39 11.93 29.20
C GLN A 74 -3.25 12.17 30.20
N GLU A 75 -2.06 11.63 29.93
CA GLU A 75 -0.86 11.83 30.75
C GLU A 75 -0.50 13.31 30.85
N LEU A 76 -0.45 14.02 29.72
CA LEU A 76 -0.20 15.46 29.68
C LEU A 76 -1.24 16.25 30.47
N LYS A 77 -2.53 15.95 30.28
CA LYS A 77 -3.62 16.60 31.03
C LYS A 77 -3.46 16.38 32.54
N SER A 78 -3.20 15.13 32.94
CA SER A 78 -3.00 14.78 34.36
C SER A 78 -1.75 15.41 34.97
N SER A 79 -0.74 15.72 34.15
CA SER A 79 0.48 16.40 34.59
C SER A 79 0.31 17.91 34.71
N ILE A 80 -0.42 18.53 33.77
CA ILE A 80 -0.58 19.99 33.69
C ILE A 80 -1.58 20.50 34.73
N GLU A 81 -2.72 19.83 34.93
CA GLU A 81 -3.76 20.32 35.84
C GLU A 81 -3.27 20.53 37.29
N PRO A 82 -2.51 19.61 37.92
CA PRO A 82 -1.98 19.84 39.26
C PRO A 82 -0.97 20.99 39.33
N LEU A 83 -0.16 21.18 38.28
CA LEU A 83 0.78 22.30 38.20
C LEU A 83 0.03 23.62 38.13
N GLN A 84 -1.05 23.70 37.33
CA GLN A 84 -1.91 24.89 37.28
C GLN A 84 -2.51 25.21 38.66
N ARG A 85 -3.09 24.22 39.35
CA ARG A 85 -3.61 24.41 40.72
C ARG A 85 -2.54 24.89 41.70
N THR A 86 -1.31 24.39 41.56
CA THR A 86 -0.19 24.79 42.42
C THR A 86 0.21 26.25 42.16
N VAL A 87 0.26 26.65 40.89
CA VAL A 87 0.53 28.05 40.51
C VAL A 87 -0.57 28.97 41.04
N ASP A 88 -1.84 28.62 40.84
CA ASP A 88 -2.98 29.42 41.32
C ASP A 88 -2.92 29.63 42.84
N ALA A 89 -2.61 28.57 43.60
CA ALA A 89 -2.44 28.65 45.05
C ALA A 89 -1.25 29.52 45.44
N HIS A 90 -0.13 29.42 44.74
CA HIS A 90 1.02 30.28 44.98
C HIS A 90 0.70 31.76 44.68
N GLU A 91 -0.01 32.06 43.60
CA GLU A 91 -0.43 33.44 43.31
C GLU A 91 -1.34 34.01 44.41
N GLU A 92 -2.25 33.21 44.96
CA GLU A 92 -3.08 33.61 46.11
C GLU A 92 -2.22 33.92 47.33
N THR A 93 -1.31 33.02 47.71
CA THR A 93 -0.42 33.25 48.85
C THR A 93 0.46 34.49 48.68
N VAL A 94 0.97 34.76 47.48
CA VAL A 94 1.75 35.98 47.20
C VAL A 94 0.88 37.22 47.38
N ARG A 95 -0.35 37.23 46.85
CA ARG A 95 -1.27 38.36 47.01
C ARG A 95 -1.61 38.63 48.48
N ASP A 96 -1.82 37.58 49.27
CA ASP A 96 -2.09 37.71 50.70
C ASP A 96 -0.89 38.28 51.46
N LEU A 97 0.33 37.83 51.13
CA LEU A 97 1.56 38.36 51.71
C LEU A 97 1.79 39.82 51.34
N GLU A 98 1.54 40.20 50.09
CA GLU A 98 1.63 41.59 49.63
C GLU A 98 0.67 42.49 50.42
N ARG A 99 -0.60 42.07 50.59
CA ARG A 99 -1.58 42.81 51.40
C ARG A 99 -1.14 42.95 52.85
N ALA A 100 -0.71 41.85 53.47
CA ALA A 100 -0.26 41.88 54.85
C ALA A 100 0.94 42.82 55.05
N ALA A 101 1.87 42.86 54.09
CA ALA A 101 3.01 43.77 54.11
C ALA A 101 2.61 45.25 53.94
N THR A 102 1.65 45.55 53.05
CA THR A 102 1.16 46.92 52.85
C THR A 102 0.40 47.45 54.06
N ASP A 103 -0.43 46.60 54.69
CA ASP A 103 -1.20 46.97 55.88
C ASP A 103 -0.28 47.27 57.07
N HIS A 104 0.83 46.54 57.19
CA HIS A 104 1.82 46.75 58.26
C HIS A 104 2.76 47.93 58.05
N SER A 105 2.91 48.42 56.80
CA SER A 105 3.78 49.54 56.44
C SER A 105 3.08 50.91 56.59
N THR A 106 1.75 50.91 56.72
CA THR A 106 0.91 52.12 56.74
C THR A 106 0.28 52.43 58.10
N GLY A 107 0.47 51.57 59.11
CA GLY A 107 0.04 51.79 60.51
C GLY A 107 1.20 52.15 61.43
#